data_AF-A0A0F9NAM4-F1
#
_entry.id   AF-A0A0F9NAM4-F1
#
_cell.length_a   1.000
_cell.length_b   1.000
_cell.length_c   1.000
_cell.angle_alpha   90.00
_cell.angle_beta   90.00
_cell.angle_gamma   90.00
#
_symmetry.space_group_name_H-M   'P 1'
#
loop_
_entity.id
_entity.type
_entity.pdbx_description
1 polymer ?
#
loop_
_entity_poly.entity_id
_entity_poly.type
_entity_poly.pdbx_seq_one_letter_code
_entity_poly.pdbx_strand_id
1 'polypeptide(L)'
;MSIDATDVQPTDTTEASPEVEVPDKTSTDETPKSEQTPKQTWERRLNALEKELSGAVLRRMELEADVKAAKATEKEEAGQLKLHIAKGPEEYPLFDKAAADEPTGAGHWRAVTVEEVPIPMGLCGLLRENPDKTLATLGDICDWLADDTHHLTDVPRVGQAKADQIEACLDAYWKAHPEHSQDAADKG
;
A
#
# COMPACT_ATOMS: atom_id res chain seq x y z
N MET A 1 -7.79 -11.73 -22.13
CA MET A 1 -6.44 -12.18 -21.76
C MET A 1 -6.55 -12.71 -20.34
N SER A 2 -6.66 -14.03 -20.22
CA SER A 2 -6.81 -14.74 -18.95
C SER A 2 -5.42 -15.00 -18.38
N ILE A 3 -5.19 -14.64 -17.13
CA ILE A 3 -4.00 -15.02 -16.38
C ILE A 3 -4.37 -16.16 -15.45
N ASP A 4 -3.70 -17.29 -15.66
CA ASP A 4 -3.85 -18.55 -14.94
C ASP A 4 -3.48 -18.41 -13.45
N ALA A 5 -4.25 -19.10 -12.61
CA ALA A 5 -4.03 -19.23 -11.19
C ALA A 5 -2.94 -20.27 -10.93
N THR A 6 -1.82 -19.85 -10.36
CA THR A 6 -0.74 -20.76 -9.94
C THR A 6 -1.01 -21.24 -8.51
N ASP A 7 -1.38 -22.51 -8.43
CA ASP A 7 -1.49 -23.37 -7.25
C ASP A 7 -0.09 -23.56 -6.61
N VAL A 8 0.04 -23.30 -5.30
CA VAL A 8 1.25 -23.56 -4.51
C VAL A 8 0.85 -24.48 -3.37
N GLN A 9 1.21 -25.76 -3.50
CA GLN A 9 1.08 -26.76 -2.44
C GLN A 9 2.19 -26.65 -1.39
N PRO A 10 1.92 -27.01 -0.12
CA PRO A 10 2.94 -27.08 0.92
C PRO A 10 3.67 -28.43 0.90
N THR A 11 5.01 -28.40 0.90
CA THR A 11 5.84 -29.60 1.09
C THR A 11 6.20 -29.79 2.55
N ASP A 12 5.78 -30.94 3.07
CA ASP A 12 6.25 -31.60 4.29
C ASP A 12 7.77 -31.90 4.19
N THR A 13 8.52 -31.68 5.25
CA THR A 13 9.94 -32.07 5.35
C THR A 13 10.20 -32.55 6.78
N THR A 14 10.06 -33.86 6.95
CA THR A 14 10.52 -34.62 8.11
C THR A 14 11.55 -35.62 7.62
N GLU A 15 12.84 -35.40 7.90
CA GLU A 15 13.80 -36.51 8.06
C GLU A 15 15.14 -36.04 8.67
N ALA A 16 15.47 -36.57 9.85
CA ALA A 16 16.84 -36.66 10.35
C ALA A 16 16.99 -37.97 11.15
N SER A 17 17.80 -38.86 10.58
CA SER A 17 18.40 -40.11 11.11
C SER A 17 19.24 -39.88 12.40
N PRO A 18 19.67 -40.89 13.20
CA PRO A 18 20.36 -42.11 12.73
C PRO A 18 20.17 -43.44 13.53
N GLU A 19 20.30 -44.54 12.78
CA GLU A 19 21.14 -45.75 12.98
C GLU A 19 21.65 -46.11 14.39
N VAL A 20 21.21 -47.28 14.92
CA VAL A 20 21.95 -48.10 15.90
C VAL A 20 21.72 -49.59 15.61
N GLU A 21 22.77 -50.28 15.16
CA GLU A 21 22.90 -51.74 15.17
C GLU A 21 23.16 -52.26 16.61
N VAL A 22 22.44 -53.30 17.06
CA VAL A 22 22.97 -54.34 17.96
C VAL A 22 22.11 -55.62 17.89
N PRO A 23 22.61 -56.81 18.32
CA PRO A 23 22.44 -58.06 17.61
C PRO A 23 21.42 -58.98 18.27
N ASP A 24 21.06 -59.99 17.48
CA ASP A 24 20.30 -61.17 17.87
C ASP A 24 20.87 -61.86 19.13
N LYS A 25 20.04 -61.98 20.17
CA LYS A 25 20.18 -62.96 21.24
C LYS A 25 18.81 -63.43 21.68
N THR A 26 18.39 -64.52 21.05
CA THR A 26 17.46 -65.51 21.57
C THR A 26 17.61 -65.72 23.08
N SER A 27 16.61 -65.29 23.84
CA SER A 27 16.35 -65.78 25.19
C SER A 27 14.86 -66.04 25.30
N THR A 28 14.49 -67.31 25.12
CA THR A 28 13.17 -67.85 25.38
C THR A 28 12.92 -67.73 26.88
N ASP A 29 12.27 -66.64 27.30
CA ASP A 29 11.75 -66.49 28.66
C ASP A 29 10.27 -66.90 28.65
N GLU A 30 9.97 -67.94 29.42
CA GLU A 30 8.64 -68.52 29.55
C GLU A 30 7.67 -67.47 30.09
N THR A 31 6.86 -66.90 29.19
CA THR A 31 5.78 -66.02 29.59
C THR A 31 4.72 -66.87 30.31
N PRO A 32 4.41 -66.64 31.59
CA PRO A 32 3.35 -67.37 32.25
C PRO A 32 2.04 -66.98 31.56
N LYS A 33 1.39 -67.96 30.94
CA LYS A 33 0.06 -67.85 30.33
C LYS A 33 -0.94 -67.60 31.46
N SER A 34 -1.04 -66.34 31.89
CA SER A 34 -2.03 -65.90 32.87
C SER A 34 -3.41 -66.07 32.24
N GLU A 35 -4.11 -67.12 32.65
CA GLU A 35 -5.53 -67.36 32.35
C GLU A 35 -6.36 -66.24 32.97
N GLN A 36 -6.48 -65.12 32.26
CA GLN A 36 -7.41 -64.07 32.62
C GLN A 36 -8.82 -64.58 32.37
N THR A 37 -9.58 -64.68 33.46
CA THR A 37 -10.99 -65.03 33.36
C THR A 37 -11.73 -63.98 32.52
N PRO A 38 -12.79 -64.36 31.76
CA PRO A 38 -13.59 -63.43 30.96
C PRO A 38 -14.10 -62.22 31.76
N LYS A 39 -14.29 -62.39 33.06
CA LYS A 39 -14.71 -61.33 33.99
C LYS A 39 -13.63 -60.25 34.18
N GLN A 40 -12.36 -60.65 34.34
CA GLN A 40 -11.23 -59.72 34.46
C GLN A 40 -10.98 -58.92 33.17
N THR A 41 -11.26 -59.50 32.00
CA THR A 41 -11.14 -58.80 30.71
C THR A 41 -12.23 -57.74 30.54
N TRP A 42 -13.45 -58.00 31.02
CA TRP A 42 -14.53 -57.01 31.03
C TRP A 42 -14.28 -55.85 31.99
N GLU A 43 -13.82 -56.12 33.21
CA GLU A 43 -13.50 -55.06 34.20
C GLU A 43 -12.39 -54.14 33.70
N ARG A 44 -11.36 -54.69 33.03
CA ARG A 44 -10.32 -53.85 32.42
C ARG A 44 -10.84 -52.97 31.28
N ARG A 45 -11.76 -53.49 30.46
CA ARG A 45 -12.40 -52.70 29.39
C ARG A 45 -13.26 -51.58 29.96
N LEU A 46 -14.00 -51.85 31.03
CA LEU A 46 -14.77 -50.84 31.75
C LEU A 46 -13.86 -49.73 32.31
N ASN A 47 -12.80 -50.10 33.01
CA ASN A 47 -11.85 -49.12 33.56
C ASN A 47 -11.15 -48.31 32.45
N ALA A 48 -10.85 -48.93 31.30
CA ALA A 48 -10.28 -48.24 30.15
C ALA A 48 -11.27 -47.21 29.57
N LEU A 49 -12.54 -47.59 29.40
CA LEU A 49 -13.59 -46.70 28.93
C LEU A 49 -13.87 -45.55 29.90
N GLU A 50 -13.86 -45.80 31.22
CA GLU A 50 -13.99 -44.75 32.24
C GLU A 50 -12.82 -43.76 32.18
N LYS A 51 -11.60 -44.27 31.99
CA LYS A 51 -10.40 -43.43 31.83
C LYS A 51 -10.45 -42.61 30.53
N GLU A 52 -10.90 -43.20 29.43
CA GLU A 52 -11.09 -42.47 28.18
C GLU A 52 -12.19 -41.41 28.29
N LEU A 53 -13.31 -41.74 28.94
CA LEU A 53 -14.42 -40.81 29.15
C LEU A 53 -13.99 -39.62 30.02
N SER A 54 -13.32 -39.87 31.14
CA SER A 54 -12.78 -38.80 32.01
C SER A 54 -11.75 -37.93 31.27
N GLY A 55 -10.87 -38.53 30.48
CA GLY A 55 -9.94 -37.79 29.62
C GLY A 55 -10.61 -36.99 28.51
N ALA A 56 -11.73 -37.48 27.96
CA ALA A 56 -12.53 -36.75 26.97
C ALA A 56 -13.27 -35.57 27.60
N VAL A 57 -13.80 -35.74 28.82
CA VAL A 57 -14.48 -34.67 29.57
C VAL A 57 -13.50 -33.54 29.91
N LEU A 58 -12.28 -33.87 30.39
CA LEU A 58 -11.25 -32.87 30.68
C LEU A 58 -10.88 -32.07 29.43
N ARG A 59 -10.59 -32.75 28.31
CA ARG A 59 -10.29 -32.08 27.03
C ARG A 59 -11.42 -31.19 26.55
N ARG A 60 -12.68 -31.62 26.74
CA ARG A 60 -13.84 -30.79 26.40
C ARG A 60 -13.90 -29.53 27.27
N MET A 61 -13.65 -29.64 28.57
CA MET A 61 -13.63 -28.47 29.47
C MET A 61 -12.52 -27.49 29.11
N GLU A 62 -11.33 -27.97 28.75
CA GLU A 62 -10.21 -27.13 28.28
C GLU A 62 -10.59 -26.39 26.99
N LEU A 63 -11.12 -27.10 25.99
CA LEU A 63 -11.58 -26.49 24.74
C LEU A 63 -12.70 -25.47 24.94
N GLU A 64 -13.65 -25.74 25.85
CA GLU A 64 -14.71 -24.78 26.18
C GLU A 64 -14.14 -23.51 26.85
N ALA A 65 -13.10 -23.64 27.68
CA ALA A 65 -12.40 -22.51 28.27
C ALA A 65 -11.65 -21.70 27.20
N ASP A 66 -10.95 -22.36 26.29
CA ASP A 66 -10.22 -21.71 25.18
C ASP A 66 -11.17 -20.98 24.24
N VAL A 67 -12.28 -21.61 23.85
CA VAL A 67 -13.33 -20.97 23.04
C VAL A 67 -13.91 -19.74 23.74
N LYS A 68 -14.09 -19.80 25.06
CA LYS A 68 -14.58 -18.66 25.84
C LYS A 68 -13.55 -17.53 25.89
N ALA A 69 -12.27 -17.85 26.02
CA ALA A 69 -11.19 -16.86 25.98
C ALA A 69 -11.10 -16.20 24.59
N ALA A 70 -11.12 -16.99 23.51
CA ALA A 70 -11.08 -16.49 22.14
C ALA A 70 -12.30 -15.58 21.81
N LYS A 71 -13.50 -15.94 22.28
CA LYS A 71 -14.67 -15.06 22.12
C LYS A 71 -14.56 -13.75 22.90
N ALA A 72 -13.86 -13.75 24.03
CA ALA A 72 -13.64 -12.53 24.80
C ALA A 72 -12.68 -11.59 24.06
N THR A 73 -11.58 -12.12 23.51
CA THR A 73 -10.61 -11.32 22.72
C THR A 73 -11.23 -10.80 21.44
N GLU A 74 -11.97 -11.63 20.70
CA GLU A 74 -12.69 -11.20 19.48
C GLU A 74 -13.65 -10.04 19.78
N LYS A 75 -14.38 -10.13 20.90
CA LYS A 75 -15.31 -9.07 21.30
C LYS A 75 -14.59 -7.78 21.68
N GLU A 76 -13.42 -7.86 22.29
CA GLU A 76 -12.59 -6.70 22.64
C GLU A 76 -12.05 -6.00 21.39
N GLU A 77 -11.47 -6.76 20.45
CA GLU A 77 -10.96 -6.26 19.18
C GLU A 77 -12.07 -5.65 18.32
N ALA A 78 -13.23 -6.31 18.23
CA ALA A 78 -14.39 -5.76 17.55
C ALA A 78 -14.88 -4.46 18.20
N GLY A 79 -14.72 -4.32 19.52
CA GLY A 79 -14.98 -3.08 20.25
C GLY A 79 -14.01 -1.96 19.87
N GLN A 80 -12.71 -2.26 19.82
CA GLN A 80 -11.67 -1.31 19.42
C GLN A 80 -11.87 -0.85 17.97
N LEU A 81 -12.14 -1.78 17.05
CA LEU A 81 -12.38 -1.45 15.65
C LEU A 81 -13.60 -0.53 15.50
N LYS A 82 -14.71 -0.81 16.20
CA LYS A 82 -15.88 0.07 16.21
C LYS A 82 -15.55 1.47 16.71
N LEU A 83 -14.66 1.59 17.69
CA LEU A 83 -14.22 2.87 18.24
C LEU A 83 -13.39 3.65 17.21
N HIS A 84 -12.49 2.99 16.47
CA HIS A 84 -11.74 3.61 15.37
C HIS A 84 -12.64 4.02 14.20
N ILE A 85 -13.62 3.19 13.82
CA ILE A 85 -14.59 3.54 12.78
C ILE A 85 -15.43 4.75 13.21
N ALA A 86 -15.86 4.81 14.47
CA ALA A 86 -16.64 5.93 15.01
C ALA A 86 -15.81 7.23 15.14
N LYS A 87 -14.51 7.11 15.42
CA LYS A 87 -13.57 8.24 15.44
C LYS A 87 -13.43 8.88 14.05
N GLY A 88 -13.70 8.11 12.99
CA GLY A 88 -13.52 8.56 11.62
C GLY A 88 -12.04 8.57 11.21
N PRO A 89 -11.74 8.91 9.94
CA PRO A 89 -10.36 9.13 9.53
C PRO A 89 -9.74 10.22 10.41
N GLU A 90 -8.55 9.97 10.95
CA GLU A 90 -7.78 11.03 11.59
C GLU A 90 -7.52 12.11 10.55
N GLU A 91 -7.83 13.37 10.89
CA GLU A 91 -7.51 14.50 10.04
C GLU A 91 -6.00 14.49 9.81
N TYR A 92 -5.60 14.21 8.57
CA TYR A 92 -4.21 14.31 8.17
C TYR A 92 -4.03 15.74 7.65
N PRO A 93 -3.37 16.64 8.39
CA PRO A 93 -3.27 18.05 8.02
C PRO A 93 -2.54 18.30 6.69
N LEU A 94 -1.94 17.26 6.10
CA LEU A 94 -1.38 17.30 4.74
C LEU A 94 -2.43 17.17 3.62
N PHE A 95 -3.59 16.55 3.86
CA PHE A 95 -4.58 16.23 2.82
C PHE A 95 -5.95 16.91 3.04
N ASP A 96 -6.29 17.26 4.29
CA ASP A 96 -7.60 17.85 4.63
C ASP A 96 -7.60 19.38 4.64
N LYS A 97 -6.44 20.01 4.44
CA LYS A 97 -6.43 21.40 3.98
C LYS A 97 -6.94 21.39 2.54
N ALA A 98 -8.25 21.56 2.37
CA ALA A 98 -8.75 22.30 1.22
C ALA A 98 -7.80 23.46 1.03
N ALA A 99 -7.17 23.55 -0.14
CA ALA A 99 -6.19 24.56 -0.47
C ALA A 99 -6.76 25.94 -0.12
N ALA A 100 -6.52 26.38 1.11
CA ALA A 100 -6.53 27.77 1.45
C ALA A 100 -5.34 28.28 0.66
N ASP A 101 -5.64 29.04 -0.38
CA ASP A 101 -4.70 29.80 -1.21
C ASP A 101 -3.74 30.63 -0.35
N GLU A 102 -2.75 29.97 0.25
CA GLU A 102 -1.50 30.59 0.66
C GLU A 102 -0.42 30.04 -0.28
N PRO A 103 0.15 30.88 -1.16
CA PRO A 103 1.17 30.47 -2.12
C PRO A 103 2.47 30.18 -1.36
N THR A 104 2.53 28.99 -0.78
CA THR A 104 3.68 28.51 -0.02
C THR A 104 4.67 27.91 -1.02
N GLY A 105 5.59 28.74 -1.50
CA GLY A 105 6.86 28.35 -2.13
C GLY A 105 6.80 27.72 -3.53
N ALA A 106 5.80 26.90 -3.85
CA ALA A 106 5.69 26.22 -5.13
C ALA A 106 4.93 27.11 -6.13
N GLY A 107 5.67 27.90 -6.92
CA GLY A 107 5.08 28.71 -8.00
C GLY A 107 5.44 30.19 -7.97
N HIS A 108 6.52 30.61 -7.30
CA HIS A 108 7.00 32.00 -7.44
C HIS A 108 7.22 32.36 -8.93
N TRP A 109 7.76 31.43 -9.71
CA TRP A 109 7.93 31.58 -11.15
C TRP A 109 6.60 31.75 -11.90
N ARG A 110 5.49 31.17 -11.41
CA ARG A 110 4.18 31.32 -12.05
C ARG A 110 3.66 32.75 -11.98
N ALA A 111 4.06 33.50 -10.96
CA ALA A 111 3.69 34.91 -10.79
C ALA A 111 4.61 35.89 -11.55
N VAL A 112 5.71 35.40 -12.13
CA VAL A 112 6.67 36.23 -12.90
C VAL A 112 5.96 36.77 -14.13
N THR A 113 6.02 38.09 -14.31
CA THR A 113 5.33 38.74 -15.41
C THR A 113 6.11 38.57 -16.72
N VAL A 114 5.41 38.61 -17.85
CA VAL A 114 6.05 38.55 -19.18
C VAL A 114 7.00 39.73 -19.46
N GLU A 115 6.99 40.78 -18.62
CA GLU A 115 7.92 41.91 -18.68
C GLU A 115 9.25 41.62 -17.99
N GLU A 116 9.26 40.72 -17.01
CA GLU A 116 10.45 40.30 -16.26
C GLU A 116 11.26 39.26 -17.03
N VAL A 117 10.60 38.52 -17.93
CA VAL A 117 11.24 37.63 -18.90
C VAL A 117 11.85 38.48 -20.02
N PRO A 118 13.01 38.12 -20.60
CA PRO A 118 13.65 38.86 -21.69
C PRO A 118 12.90 38.74 -23.04
N ILE A 119 11.56 38.82 -23.04
CA ILE A 119 10.70 38.86 -24.21
C ILE A 119 10.63 40.31 -24.71
N PRO A 120 10.72 40.56 -26.03
CA PRO A 120 10.52 41.89 -26.59
C PRO A 120 9.15 42.48 -26.19
N MET A 121 9.15 43.73 -25.71
CA MET A 121 7.94 44.42 -25.22
C MET A 121 6.76 44.42 -26.22
N GLY A 122 7.06 44.45 -27.53
CA GLY A 122 6.05 44.34 -28.58
C GLY A 122 5.35 42.97 -28.65
N LEU A 123 5.99 41.90 -28.21
CA LEU A 123 5.39 40.56 -28.07
C LEU A 123 4.64 40.42 -26.74
N CYS A 124 5.15 41.02 -25.65
CA CYS A 124 4.45 41.06 -24.36
C CYS A 124 3.08 41.76 -24.44
N GLY A 125 2.95 42.76 -25.31
CA GLY A 125 1.66 43.39 -25.61
C GLY A 125 0.68 42.45 -26.32
N LEU A 126 1.15 41.69 -27.32
CA LEU A 126 0.33 40.73 -28.06
C LEU A 126 -0.17 39.58 -27.18
N LEU A 127 0.65 39.12 -26.24
CA LEU A 127 0.27 38.07 -25.29
C LEU A 127 -0.80 38.55 -24.29
N ARG A 128 -0.73 39.81 -23.86
CA ARG A 128 -1.73 40.42 -22.97
C ARG A 128 -3.03 40.81 -23.66
N GLU A 129 -2.96 41.21 -24.92
CA GLU A 129 -4.12 41.61 -25.72
C GLU A 129 -4.89 40.42 -26.34
N ASN A 130 -4.52 39.18 -25.99
CA ASN A 130 -5.19 37.99 -26.51
C ASN A 130 -6.67 37.95 -26.04
N PRO A 131 -7.65 37.87 -26.97
CA PRO A 131 -9.07 37.88 -26.62
C PRO A 131 -9.55 36.65 -25.85
N ASP A 132 -8.87 35.50 -25.98
CA ASP A 132 -9.32 34.24 -25.38
C ASP A 132 -8.85 34.10 -23.93
N LYS A 133 -7.59 34.44 -23.65
CA LYS A 133 -6.99 34.39 -22.32
C LYS A 133 -5.84 35.38 -22.22
N THR A 134 -5.86 36.24 -21.20
CA THR A 134 -4.77 37.17 -20.92
C THR A 134 -3.53 36.42 -20.46
N LEU A 135 -2.48 36.36 -21.29
CA LEU A 135 -1.21 35.73 -20.94
C LEU A 135 -0.27 36.77 -20.33
N ALA A 136 -0.51 37.14 -19.07
CA ALA A 136 0.25 38.18 -18.37
C ALA A 136 1.47 37.64 -17.60
N THR A 137 1.42 36.36 -17.21
CA THR A 137 2.46 35.71 -16.40
C THR A 137 3.03 34.48 -17.08
N LEU A 138 4.21 34.05 -16.62
CA LEU A 138 4.85 32.81 -17.07
C LEU A 138 3.97 31.58 -16.77
N GLY A 139 3.25 31.60 -15.64
CA GLY A 139 2.26 30.59 -15.30
C GLY A 139 1.12 30.52 -16.31
N ASP A 140 0.57 31.67 -16.73
CA ASP A 140 -0.50 31.72 -17.72
C ASP A 140 -0.09 31.13 -19.06
N ILE A 141 1.15 31.40 -19.49
CA ILE A 141 1.73 30.85 -20.74
C ILE A 141 1.89 29.33 -20.64
N CYS A 142 2.45 28.83 -19.54
CA CYS A 142 2.61 27.39 -19.34
C CYS A 142 1.26 26.68 -19.24
N ASP A 143 0.29 27.24 -18.52
CA ASP A 143 -1.04 26.67 -18.41
C ASP A 143 -1.79 26.72 -19.75
N TRP A 144 -1.54 27.73 -20.60
CA TRP A 144 -2.07 27.78 -21.97
C TRP A 144 -1.46 26.71 -22.87
N LEU A 145 -0.15 26.44 -22.75
CA LEU A 145 0.54 25.42 -23.54
C LEU A 145 0.35 23.99 -23.01
N ALA A 146 -0.12 23.84 -21.77
CA ALA A 146 -0.45 22.54 -21.18
C ALA A 146 -1.73 21.96 -21.80
N ASP A 147 -2.60 22.80 -22.34
CA ASP A 147 -3.76 22.36 -23.10
C ASP A 147 -3.31 21.94 -24.51
N ASP A 148 -3.42 20.65 -24.85
CA ASP A 148 -3.03 20.06 -26.16
C ASP A 148 -3.70 20.73 -27.38
N THR A 149 -4.70 21.59 -27.16
CA THR A 149 -5.45 22.31 -28.19
C THR A 149 -4.94 23.72 -28.47
N HIS A 150 -3.98 24.22 -27.69
CA HIS A 150 -3.55 25.60 -27.71
C HIS A 150 -2.06 25.73 -27.99
N HIS A 151 -1.72 26.51 -29.02
CA HIS A 151 -0.35 26.83 -29.38
C HIS A 151 -0.10 28.35 -29.30
N LEU A 152 1.17 28.74 -29.14
CA LEU A 152 1.56 30.16 -29.18
C LEU A 152 1.22 30.81 -30.54
N THR A 153 1.14 30.02 -31.60
CA THR A 153 0.74 30.46 -32.94
C THR A 153 -0.73 30.80 -33.08
N ASP A 154 -1.57 30.36 -32.13
CA ASP A 154 -3.00 30.64 -32.14
C ASP A 154 -3.31 32.04 -31.59
N VAL A 155 -2.34 32.66 -30.92
CA VAL A 155 -2.46 34.04 -30.43
C VAL A 155 -2.52 35.00 -31.63
N PRO A 156 -3.53 35.89 -31.71
CA PRO A 156 -3.66 36.82 -32.82
C PRO A 156 -2.37 37.62 -33.07
N ARG A 157 -1.88 37.60 -34.32
CA ARG A 157 -0.67 38.31 -34.77
C ARG A 157 0.67 37.72 -34.25
N VAL A 158 0.65 36.55 -33.62
CA VAL A 158 1.82 35.74 -33.31
C VAL A 158 1.94 34.63 -34.36
N GLY A 159 2.75 34.85 -35.38
CA GLY A 159 3.10 33.79 -36.34
C GLY A 159 4.25 32.92 -35.82
N GLN A 160 4.59 31.84 -36.54
CA GLN A 160 5.63 30.88 -36.16
C GLN A 160 6.94 31.56 -35.71
N ALA A 161 7.46 32.51 -36.51
CA ALA A 161 8.71 33.20 -36.18
C ALA A 161 8.68 33.96 -34.84
N LYS A 162 7.50 34.45 -34.42
CA LYS A 162 7.34 35.12 -33.13
C LYS A 162 7.13 34.12 -31.99
N ALA A 163 6.44 33.01 -32.26
CA ALA A 163 6.31 31.91 -31.31
C ALA A 163 7.70 31.33 -30.97
N ASP A 164 8.50 31.02 -32.00
CA ASP A 164 9.88 30.53 -31.84
C ASP A 164 10.73 31.53 -31.03
N GLN A 165 10.52 32.84 -31.23
CA GLN A 165 11.20 33.89 -30.48
C GLN A 165 10.79 33.91 -29.01
N ILE A 166 9.51 33.70 -28.70
CA ILE A 166 9.00 33.61 -27.33
C ILE A 166 9.57 32.36 -26.66
N GLU A 167 9.54 31.21 -27.32
CA GLU A 167 10.12 29.96 -26.81
C GLU A 167 11.61 30.09 -26.52
N ALA A 168 12.38 30.72 -27.41
CA ALA A 168 13.80 30.98 -27.18
C ALA A 168 14.05 31.89 -25.96
N CYS A 169 13.19 32.89 -25.73
CA CYS A 169 13.25 33.75 -24.55
C CYS A 169 12.88 33.01 -23.26
N LEU A 170 11.89 32.12 -23.32
CA LEU A 170 11.50 31.27 -22.20
C LEU A 170 12.64 30.30 -21.83
N ASP A 171 13.25 29.64 -22.82
CA ASP A 171 14.40 28.78 -22.63
C ASP A 171 15.59 29.52 -22.02
N ALA A 172 15.84 30.76 -22.46
CA ALA A 172 16.90 31.60 -21.90
C ALA A 172 16.62 31.95 -20.43
N TYR A 173 15.36 32.20 -20.08
CA TYR A 173 14.93 32.48 -18.72
C TYR A 173 15.11 31.24 -17.82
N TRP A 174 14.66 30.06 -18.24
CA TRP A 174 14.82 28.82 -17.47
C TRP A 174 16.30 28.45 -17.26
N LYS A 175 17.16 28.73 -18.24
CA LYS A 175 18.62 28.55 -18.08
C LYS A 175 19.24 29.53 -17.09
N ALA A 176 18.68 30.74 -16.97
CA ALA A 176 19.14 31.76 -16.02
C ALA A 176 18.62 31.50 -14.60
N HIS A 177 17.50 30.79 -14.46
CA HIS A 177 16.83 30.50 -13.19
C HIS A 177 16.62 28.99 -12.96
N PRO A 178 17.72 28.20 -12.81
CA PRO A 178 17.63 26.76 -12.59
C PRO A 178 16.88 26.39 -11.29
N GLU A 179 16.84 27.28 -10.31
CA GLU A 179 16.06 27.15 -9.07
C GLU A 179 14.55 26.98 -9.33
N HIS A 180 14.02 27.50 -10.44
CA HIS A 180 12.61 27.38 -10.80
C HIS A 180 12.31 26.11 -11.62
N SER A 181 13.33 25.46 -12.18
CA SER A 181 13.19 24.21 -12.94
C SER A 181 13.15 22.98 -12.03
N GLN A 182 13.74 23.03 -10.84
CA GLN A 182 13.75 21.89 -9.89
C GLN A 182 12.40 21.70 -9.20
N ASP A 183 11.66 22.78 -8.92
CA ASP A 183 10.28 22.71 -8.40
C ASP A 183 9.31 21.98 -9.34
N ALA A 184 9.63 21.91 -10.64
CA ALA A 184 8.83 21.18 -11.64
C ALA A 184 9.18 19.69 -11.73
N ALA A 185 10.40 19.29 -11.35
CA ALA A 185 10.90 17.91 -11.50
C ALA A 185 10.55 16.99 -10.33
N ASP A 186 10.31 17.53 -9.13
CA ASP A 186 10.00 16.75 -7.92
C ASP A 186 8.54 16.26 -7.84
N LYS A 187 7.76 16.41 -8.93
CA LYS A 187 6.36 15.95 -9.02
C LYS A 187 6.07 14.98 -10.17
N GLY A 188 7.11 14.35 -10.75
CA GLY A 188 6.98 13.25 -11.70
C GLY A 188 6.79 11.89 -11.03
#